data_AF-A0A258A373-F1
#
_entry.id   AF-A0A258A373-F1
#
_cell.length_a   1.000
_cell.length_b   1.000
_cell.length_c   1.000
_cell.angle_alpha   90.00
_cell.angle_beta   90.00
_cell.angle_gamma   90.00
#
_symmetry.space_group_name_H-M   'P 1'
#
loop_
_entity.id
_entity.type
_entity.pdbx_description
1 polymer ?
#
loop_
_entity_poly.entity_id
_entity_poly.type
_entity_poly.pdbx_seq_one_letter_code
_entity_poly.pdbx_strand_id
1 'polypeptide(L)'
;MPTMSLTRRETVLALLSGAAATTAVPAFAQQAEWRQSYDAGARNAVARSHTPMLSPESLQATEAAVVAYRDLAARGGWPTIQLAERMAVGSRGPGVVALRQRLIITGDLEANAGTSNVYDSYVEAGVRNFQARVGLSTTGAINRATVAAMNVPIDRRIRQLETNVIRLRTWSGNLGNRYVVANIPAATVETVENGQVATRHAAGVGKIDRQSPLLSTRIPEVNFNPTWTVPASIIRKDLIPKMRKEPNYLTENKIRIIGPNGEIAPERVNWNSDEATRYTFRQDPGGEFNSLGFVRINIPSPHGVYMHDTPAKGIFGDDFRFVSSGCIRVQNVRDYIAWLLKETPGWDRAKIDQVIASGERINARLATPVPCHWVYITAWATPDGGVQFRDDIYNKDGLGPAPVAALQGEQDI
;
A
#
# COMPACT_ATOMS: atom_id res chain seq x y z
N MET A 1 51.31 -61.55 -11.21
CA MET A 1 52.26 -62.10 -10.22
C MET A 1 53.68 -61.82 -10.73
N PRO A 2 54.68 -61.59 -9.86
CA PRO A 2 54.60 -61.36 -8.41
C PRO A 2 54.12 -59.90 -8.15
N THR A 3 54.65 -58.97 -7.31
CA THR A 3 55.79 -58.94 -6.37
C THR A 3 55.57 -57.90 -5.25
N MET A 4 56.36 -58.03 -4.18
CA MET A 4 56.56 -57.09 -3.05
C MET A 4 57.69 -56.07 -3.40
N SER A 5 58.13 -55.09 -2.59
CA SER A 5 57.98 -54.83 -1.14
C SER A 5 58.15 -53.33 -0.79
N LEU A 6 58.04 -52.97 0.50
CA LEU A 6 58.04 -51.61 1.07
C LEU A 6 59.35 -51.21 1.80
N THR A 7 59.74 -49.92 1.70
CA THR A 7 60.53 -49.16 2.69
C THR A 7 59.98 -47.73 2.74
N ARG A 8 59.54 -47.16 3.88
CA ARG A 8 60.30 -46.61 5.04
C ARG A 8 61.37 -45.56 4.67
N ARG A 9 61.49 -44.41 5.35
CA ARG A 9 60.59 -43.67 6.30
C ARG A 9 61.22 -42.32 6.67
N GLU A 10 60.44 -41.24 6.81
CA GLU A 10 60.59 -40.05 7.73
C GLU A 10 59.60 -38.95 7.24
N THR A 11 58.56 -38.50 7.98
CA THR A 11 58.49 -37.53 9.12
C THR A 11 58.99 -36.12 8.77
N VAL A 12 58.34 -34.98 9.10
CA VAL A 12 57.22 -34.64 10.05
C VAL A 12 56.60 -33.26 9.63
N LEU A 13 55.45 -32.68 10.04
CA LEU A 13 54.29 -32.96 10.93
C LEU A 13 53.09 -32.01 10.56
N ALA A 14 51.84 -32.33 10.99
CA ALA A 14 50.64 -31.45 11.14
C ALA A 14 49.96 -30.85 9.87
N LEU A 15 48.62 -30.88 9.65
CA LEU A 15 47.38 -30.70 10.46
C LEU A 15 46.99 -29.21 10.66
N LEU A 16 45.75 -28.72 10.43
CA LEU A 16 44.45 -29.27 9.97
C LEU A 16 43.90 -28.39 8.79
N SER A 17 42.65 -28.39 8.29
CA SER A 17 41.34 -28.96 8.69
C SER A 17 40.30 -28.96 7.55
N GLY A 18 39.35 -29.90 7.62
CA GLY A 18 37.90 -29.65 7.41
C GLY A 18 37.40 -29.17 6.04
N ALA A 19 36.83 -30.08 5.25
CA ALA A 19 36.06 -29.72 4.06
C ALA A 19 34.60 -29.35 4.41
N ALA A 20 34.13 -28.22 3.88
CA ALA A 20 32.72 -27.86 3.82
C ALA A 20 32.43 -27.22 2.45
N ALA A 21 31.65 -27.90 1.61
CA ALA A 21 31.34 -27.43 0.27
C ALA A 21 30.10 -26.52 0.28
N THR A 22 30.27 -25.25 -0.08
CA THR A 22 29.16 -24.33 -0.35
C THR A 22 28.93 -24.21 -1.85
N THR A 23 27.74 -24.60 -2.31
CA THR A 23 27.36 -24.54 -3.73
C THR A 23 27.10 -23.10 -4.16
N ALA A 24 27.84 -22.61 -5.16
CA ALA A 24 27.60 -21.30 -5.75
C ALA A 24 26.25 -21.25 -6.49
N VAL A 25 25.45 -20.22 -6.21
CA VAL A 25 24.20 -19.93 -6.95
C VAL A 25 24.55 -19.14 -8.22
N PRO A 26 24.05 -19.50 -9.41
CA PRO A 26 24.46 -18.87 -10.66
C PRO A 26 23.93 -17.44 -10.83
N ALA A 27 24.75 -16.57 -11.42
CA ALA A 27 24.47 -15.14 -11.55
C ALA A 27 23.56 -14.82 -12.75
N PHE A 28 22.24 -14.78 -12.51
CA PHE A 28 21.24 -14.26 -13.46
C PHE A 28 20.28 -13.27 -12.78
N ALA A 29 20.83 -12.22 -12.16
CA ALA A 29 20.07 -11.17 -11.48
C ALA A 29 20.64 -9.74 -11.66
N GLN A 30 21.57 -9.52 -12.59
CA GLN A 30 22.29 -8.24 -12.75
C GLN A 30 22.42 -7.79 -14.21
N GLN A 31 21.30 -7.56 -14.91
CA GLN A 31 21.33 -6.95 -16.25
C GLN A 31 20.05 -6.18 -16.63
N ALA A 32 19.60 -5.28 -15.74
CA ALA A 32 18.50 -4.34 -16.03
C ALA A 32 18.68 -2.95 -15.38
N GLU A 33 19.39 -2.83 -14.24
CA GLU A 33 19.65 -1.54 -13.60
C GLU A 33 20.76 -0.76 -14.33
N TRP A 34 20.39 0.33 -15.00
CA TRP A 34 21.33 1.21 -15.68
C TRP A 34 22.14 2.05 -14.67
N ARG A 35 23.46 2.10 -14.88
CA ARG A 35 24.43 2.71 -13.96
C ARG A 35 24.30 4.24 -13.85
N GLN A 36 23.56 4.72 -12.87
CA GLN A 36 23.70 6.09 -12.31
C GLN A 36 23.56 6.09 -10.78
N SER A 37 24.52 5.46 -10.09
CA SER A 37 24.56 5.35 -8.62
C SER A 37 25.91 5.80 -8.04
N TYR A 38 26.15 7.11 -8.01
CA TYR A 38 27.22 7.70 -7.20
C TYR A 38 26.77 7.80 -5.73
N ASP A 39 27.12 6.78 -4.94
CA ASP A 39 27.12 6.67 -3.46
C ASP A 39 25.87 7.03 -2.63
N ALA A 40 24.85 7.70 -3.19
CA ALA A 40 23.64 8.08 -2.46
C ALA A 40 22.64 6.92 -2.26
N GLY A 41 22.71 5.88 -3.10
CA GLY A 41 21.67 4.84 -3.21
C GLY A 41 21.39 4.07 -1.90
N ALA A 42 22.43 3.80 -1.10
CA ALA A 42 22.29 3.06 0.15
C ALA A 42 21.82 3.91 1.35
N ARG A 43 21.85 5.25 1.23
CA ARG A 43 21.47 6.18 2.33
C ARG A 43 20.12 6.88 2.10
N ASN A 44 19.62 6.90 0.87
CA ASN A 44 18.39 7.62 0.49
C ASN A 44 17.14 6.72 0.38
N ALA A 45 17.27 5.42 0.65
CA ALA A 45 16.14 4.50 0.74
C ALA A 45 15.46 4.63 2.10
N VAL A 46 14.22 5.14 2.14
CA VAL A 46 13.47 5.26 3.41
C VAL A 46 13.16 3.87 3.96
N ALA A 47 13.73 3.55 5.12
CA ALA A 47 13.51 2.29 5.81
C ALA A 47 12.01 2.08 6.09
N ARG A 48 11.51 0.88 5.82
CA ARG A 48 10.11 0.50 6.07
C ARG A 48 10.06 -0.48 7.22
N SER A 49 9.25 -0.18 8.24
CA SER A 49 9.01 -1.06 9.39
C SER A 49 8.70 -2.49 8.98
N HIS A 50 9.38 -3.44 9.60
CA HIS A 50 9.03 -4.87 9.62
C HIS A 50 8.03 -5.17 10.75
N THR A 51 7.96 -4.34 11.80
CA THR A 51 6.89 -4.41 12.80
C THR A 51 5.52 -4.14 12.14
N PRO A 52 4.50 -5.01 12.34
CA PRO A 52 3.14 -4.79 11.87
C PRO A 52 2.47 -3.58 12.51
N MET A 53 1.65 -2.86 11.74
CA MET A 53 0.90 -1.72 12.27
C MET A 53 -0.06 -2.12 13.41
N LEU A 54 -0.72 -3.28 13.28
CA LEU A 54 -1.55 -3.86 14.36
C LEU A 54 -0.70 -4.85 15.16
N SER A 55 -0.02 -4.36 16.19
CA SER A 55 0.79 -5.17 17.09
C SER A 55 0.87 -4.52 18.47
N PRO A 56 1.12 -5.30 19.55
CA PRO A 56 1.43 -4.74 20.87
C PRO A 56 2.60 -3.73 20.84
N GLU A 57 3.62 -4.03 20.04
CA GLU A 57 4.83 -3.21 19.87
C GLU A 57 4.50 -1.87 19.22
N SER A 58 3.69 -1.85 18.15
CA SER A 58 3.20 -0.62 17.52
C SER A 58 2.25 0.17 18.43
N LEU A 59 1.42 -0.49 19.24
CA LEU A 59 0.59 0.18 20.24
C LEU A 59 1.48 0.90 21.28
N GLN A 60 2.45 0.21 21.88
CA GLN A 60 3.37 0.78 22.86
C GLN A 60 4.22 1.91 22.26
N ALA A 61 4.72 1.74 21.03
CA ALA A 61 5.43 2.80 20.32
C ALA A 61 4.54 4.02 20.07
N THR A 62 3.25 3.84 19.77
CA THR A 62 2.30 4.94 19.55
C THR A 62 1.99 5.67 20.87
N GLU A 63 1.88 4.95 21.99
CA GLU A 63 1.71 5.54 23.32
C GLU A 63 2.94 6.37 23.73
N ALA A 64 4.15 5.87 23.47
CA ALA A 64 5.38 6.65 23.65
C ALA A 64 5.46 7.88 22.71
N ALA A 65 4.96 7.76 21.47
CA ALA A 65 4.89 8.87 20.52
C ALA A 65 3.95 9.99 21.00
N VAL A 66 2.84 9.69 21.68
CA VAL A 66 1.99 10.72 22.31
C VAL A 66 2.77 11.55 23.33
N VAL A 67 3.58 10.91 24.17
CA VAL A 67 4.43 11.60 25.16
C VAL A 67 5.46 12.48 24.46
N ALA A 68 6.24 11.91 23.52
CA ALA A 68 7.27 12.65 22.79
C ALA A 68 6.72 13.84 22.00
N TYR A 69 5.50 13.75 21.45
CA TYR A 69 4.86 14.86 20.74
C TYR A 69 4.32 15.93 21.69
N ARG A 70 3.85 15.56 22.89
CA ARG A 70 3.52 16.53 23.96
C ARG A 70 4.78 17.26 24.46
N ASP A 71 5.90 16.56 24.61
CA ASP A 71 7.19 17.16 24.99
C ASP A 71 7.74 18.09 23.91
N LEU A 72 7.50 17.79 22.62
CA LEU A 72 7.78 18.72 21.52
C LEU A 72 6.87 19.96 21.60
N ALA A 73 5.57 19.80 21.88
CA ALA A 73 4.63 20.93 22.00
C ALA A 73 4.97 21.85 23.19
N ALA A 74 5.35 21.28 24.34
CA ALA A 74 5.82 22.02 25.51
C ALA A 74 7.10 22.86 25.23
N ARG A 75 7.88 22.48 24.22
CA ARG A 75 9.06 23.23 23.72
C ARG A 75 8.74 24.19 22.56
N GLY A 76 7.45 24.49 22.32
CA GLY A 76 6.98 25.38 21.26
C GLY A 76 6.59 24.68 19.95
N GLY A 77 6.69 23.35 19.89
CA GLY A 77 6.27 22.55 18.73
C GLY A 77 7.08 22.86 17.47
N TRP A 78 6.37 23.21 16.39
CA TRP A 78 6.97 23.69 15.15
C TRP A 78 6.20 24.89 14.60
N PRO A 79 6.88 25.92 14.07
CA PRO A 79 6.21 27.03 13.40
C PRO A 79 5.63 26.60 12.05
N THR A 80 4.59 27.30 11.61
CA THR A 80 4.13 27.28 10.21
C THR A 80 5.24 27.82 9.32
N ILE A 81 5.60 27.08 8.27
CA ILE A 81 6.61 27.49 7.29
C ILE A 81 5.96 27.94 5.98
N GLN A 82 6.47 29.03 5.42
CA GLN A 82 6.17 29.47 4.06
C GLN A 82 7.35 29.09 3.17
N LEU A 83 7.13 28.13 2.27
CA LEU A 83 8.11 27.67 1.28
C LEU A 83 7.62 28.04 -0.12
N ALA A 84 8.55 28.27 -1.05
CA ALA A 84 8.21 28.35 -2.46
C ALA A 84 7.75 26.97 -2.94
N GLU A 85 6.65 26.91 -3.70
CA GLU A 85 6.28 25.68 -4.38
C GLU A 85 7.34 25.35 -5.43
N ARG A 86 7.87 24.11 -5.41
CA ARG A 86 9.04 23.63 -6.17
C ARG A 86 10.40 24.09 -5.62
N MET A 87 10.71 23.67 -4.39
CA MET A 87 12.09 23.60 -3.89
C MET A 87 12.66 22.18 -4.06
N ALA A 88 13.90 22.09 -4.56
CA ALA A 88 14.62 20.83 -4.82
C ALA A 88 16.16 21.06 -4.73
N VAL A 89 16.97 20.01 -4.91
CA VAL A 89 18.44 20.07 -4.84
C VAL A 89 19.02 21.23 -5.67
N GLY A 90 19.92 22.00 -5.05
CA GLY A 90 20.51 23.22 -5.63
C GLY A 90 19.75 24.51 -5.29
N SER A 91 18.49 24.44 -4.84
CA SER A 91 17.72 25.60 -4.39
C SER A 91 18.41 26.32 -3.23
N ARG A 92 18.27 27.65 -3.14
CA ARG A 92 18.87 28.47 -2.08
C ARG A 92 17.92 29.50 -1.50
N GLY A 93 18.06 29.81 -0.22
CA GLY A 93 17.38 30.95 0.43
C GLY A 93 16.92 30.67 1.87
N PRO A 94 16.28 31.65 2.54
CA PRO A 94 15.82 31.53 3.92
C PRO A 94 14.80 30.40 4.12
N GLY A 95 13.99 30.09 3.09
CA GLY A 95 13.07 28.95 3.12
C GLY A 95 13.78 27.59 3.32
N VAL A 96 15.03 27.44 2.86
CA VAL A 96 15.81 26.22 3.12
C VAL A 96 16.19 26.12 4.60
N VAL A 97 16.53 27.23 5.24
CA VAL A 97 16.89 27.27 6.67
C VAL A 97 15.66 26.94 7.53
N ALA A 98 14.49 27.49 7.19
CA ALA A 98 13.22 27.14 7.81
C ALA A 98 12.85 25.64 7.60
N LEU A 99 13.05 25.11 6.40
CA LEU A 99 12.84 23.69 6.09
C LEU A 99 13.79 22.78 6.89
N ARG A 100 15.09 23.09 6.98
CA ARG A 100 16.05 22.35 7.82
C ARG A 100 15.60 22.32 9.27
N GLN A 101 15.26 23.48 9.85
CA GLN A 101 14.77 23.56 11.22
C GLN A 101 13.49 22.75 11.41
N ARG A 102 12.56 22.78 10.45
CA ARG A 102 11.31 21.99 10.47
C ARG A 102 11.58 20.48 10.50
N LEU A 103 12.53 20.00 9.70
CA LEU A 103 12.90 18.58 9.60
C LEU A 103 13.68 18.10 10.83
N ILE A 104 14.58 18.92 11.38
CA ILE A 104 15.34 18.62 12.61
C ILE A 104 14.38 18.50 13.81
N ILE A 105 13.39 19.40 13.94
CA ILE A 105 12.39 19.35 15.02
C ILE A 105 11.58 18.04 15.02
N THR A 106 11.33 17.44 13.85
CA THR A 106 10.63 16.15 13.74
C THR A 106 11.51 14.92 13.54
N GLY A 107 12.84 15.07 13.61
CA GLY A 107 13.78 13.96 13.45
C GLY A 107 13.87 13.38 12.04
N ASP A 108 13.39 14.10 11.01
CA ASP A 108 13.54 13.69 9.62
C ASP A 108 14.95 14.00 9.07
N LEU A 109 15.66 14.94 9.71
CA LEU A 109 17.01 15.40 9.40
C LEU A 109 17.87 15.47 10.68
N GLU A 110 19.12 15.00 10.61
CA GLU A 110 20.07 15.03 11.71
C GLU A 110 20.43 16.46 12.16
N ALA A 111 20.51 16.68 13.47
CA ALA A 111 20.78 18.01 14.04
C ALA A 111 22.18 18.55 13.70
N ASN A 112 23.13 17.67 13.36
CA ASN A 112 24.49 18.04 12.94
C ASN A 112 24.59 18.47 11.46
N ALA A 113 23.52 18.35 10.67
CA ALA A 113 23.50 18.73 9.24
C ALA A 113 23.62 20.25 9.01
N GLY A 114 23.52 21.06 10.07
CA GLY A 114 23.80 22.49 10.06
C GLY A 114 22.76 23.36 9.36
N THR A 115 22.93 24.68 9.46
CA THR A 115 21.97 25.73 9.07
C THR A 115 22.17 26.27 7.65
N SER A 116 22.79 25.49 6.75
CA SER A 116 23.07 25.90 5.38
C SER A 116 21.82 26.37 4.62
N ASN A 117 21.92 27.50 3.91
CA ASN A 117 20.82 28.01 3.09
C ASN A 117 20.68 27.29 1.73
N VAL A 118 21.43 26.20 1.50
CA VAL A 118 21.41 25.38 0.28
C VAL A 118 20.66 24.07 0.52
N TYR A 119 19.75 23.75 -0.40
CA TYR A 119 19.04 22.47 -0.47
C TYR A 119 20.02 21.44 -1.06
N ASP A 120 20.60 20.63 -0.19
CA ASP A 120 21.56 19.58 -0.53
C ASP A 120 20.91 18.19 -0.42
N SER A 121 21.71 17.13 -0.58
CA SER A 121 21.27 15.73 -0.45
C SER A 121 20.81 15.37 0.97
N TYR A 122 21.27 16.07 2.02
CA TYR A 122 20.78 15.85 3.38
C TYR A 122 19.36 16.40 3.55
N VAL A 123 19.10 17.62 3.06
CA VAL A 123 17.74 18.19 3.02
C VAL A 123 16.82 17.34 2.15
N GLU A 124 17.30 16.88 1.00
CA GLU A 124 16.54 16.00 0.11
C GLU A 124 16.15 14.68 0.79
N ALA A 125 17.10 13.99 1.43
CA ALA A 125 16.84 12.77 2.20
C ALA A 125 15.85 13.02 3.34
N GLY A 126 15.99 14.14 4.07
CA GLY A 126 15.03 14.51 5.11
C GLY A 126 13.63 14.80 4.58
N VAL A 127 13.50 15.42 3.39
CA VAL A 127 12.20 15.59 2.73
C VAL A 127 11.61 14.25 2.28
N ARG A 128 12.43 13.29 1.80
CA ARG A 128 11.97 11.92 1.47
C ARG A 128 11.48 11.18 2.72
N ASN A 129 12.20 11.28 3.85
CA ASN A 129 11.80 10.76 5.16
C ASN A 129 10.46 11.35 5.60
N PHE A 130 10.34 12.69 5.57
CA PHE A 130 9.11 13.40 5.91
C PHE A 130 7.93 12.95 5.03
N GLN A 131 8.12 12.89 3.71
CA GLN A 131 7.09 12.49 2.74
C GLN A 131 6.59 11.07 3.02
N ALA A 132 7.49 10.10 3.20
CA ALA A 132 7.13 8.73 3.57
C ALA A 132 6.33 8.67 4.88
N ARG A 133 6.79 9.43 5.88
CA ARG A 133 6.17 9.52 7.21
C ARG A 133 4.75 10.06 7.16
N VAL A 134 4.43 11.02 6.28
CA VAL A 134 3.07 11.54 6.07
C VAL A 134 2.27 10.82 4.98
N GLY A 135 2.85 9.81 4.32
CA GLY A 135 2.19 9.00 3.29
C GLY A 135 2.17 9.60 1.88
N LEU A 136 3.02 10.59 1.61
CA LEU A 136 3.21 11.21 0.29
C LEU A 136 4.30 10.49 -0.52
N SER A 137 4.24 10.66 -1.83
CA SER A 137 5.27 10.27 -2.79
C SER A 137 6.63 10.83 -2.37
N THR A 138 7.59 9.92 -2.15
CA THR A 138 8.93 10.20 -1.60
C THR A 138 9.87 10.79 -2.66
N THR A 139 9.45 11.88 -3.29
CA THR A 139 10.12 12.54 -4.43
C THR A 139 11.38 13.29 -4.02
N GLY A 140 11.49 13.74 -2.77
CA GLY A 140 12.57 14.62 -2.31
C GLY A 140 12.44 16.07 -2.77
N ALA A 141 11.31 16.46 -3.37
CA ALA A 141 11.00 17.81 -3.82
C ALA A 141 9.77 18.37 -3.07
N ILE A 142 9.79 19.67 -2.76
CA ILE A 142 8.71 20.37 -2.07
C ILE A 142 7.60 20.76 -3.06
N ASN A 143 6.41 20.20 -2.85
CA ASN A 143 5.16 20.56 -3.55
C ASN A 143 4.10 21.06 -2.55
N ARG A 144 2.96 21.59 -3.04
CA ARG A 144 1.85 22.11 -2.22
C ARG A 144 1.35 21.12 -1.17
N ALA A 145 1.26 19.83 -1.53
CA ALA A 145 0.90 18.75 -0.61
C ALA A 145 1.91 18.56 0.54
N THR A 146 3.21 18.63 0.24
CA THR A 146 4.29 18.55 1.24
C THR A 146 4.24 19.75 2.19
N VAL A 147 4.04 20.97 1.67
CA VAL A 147 3.91 22.18 2.50
C VAL A 147 2.67 22.11 3.41
N ALA A 148 1.52 21.69 2.88
CA ALA A 148 0.30 21.47 3.66
C ALA A 148 0.51 20.44 4.78
N ALA A 149 1.19 19.32 4.48
CA ALA A 149 1.51 18.28 5.46
C ALA A 149 2.49 18.75 6.55
N MET A 150 3.49 19.58 6.20
CA MET A 150 4.46 20.18 7.14
C MET A 150 3.80 21.18 8.09
N ASN A 151 2.79 21.91 7.60
CA ASN A 151 2.06 22.94 8.33
C ASN A 151 0.87 22.42 9.16
N VAL A 152 0.65 21.10 9.24
CA VAL A 152 -0.32 20.53 10.19
C VAL A 152 0.15 20.82 11.63
N PRO A 153 -0.64 21.51 12.48
CA PRO A 153 -0.22 21.89 13.82
C PRO A 153 0.06 20.68 14.73
N ILE A 154 0.97 20.86 15.69
CA ILE A 154 1.38 19.78 16.60
C ILE A 154 0.22 19.24 17.44
N ASP A 155 -0.69 20.11 17.92
CA ASP A 155 -1.87 19.68 18.69
C ASP A 155 -2.82 18.79 17.87
N ARG A 156 -2.89 19.01 16.55
CA ARG A 156 -3.65 18.14 15.65
C ARG A 156 -2.97 16.79 15.51
N ARG A 157 -1.63 16.73 15.45
CA ARG A 157 -0.86 15.47 15.44
C ARG A 157 -0.94 14.71 16.77
N ILE A 158 -0.91 15.41 17.91
CA ILE A 158 -1.12 14.84 19.25
C ILE A 158 -2.50 14.19 19.33
N ARG A 159 -3.57 14.94 19.04
CA ARG A 159 -4.93 14.37 19.04
C ARG A 159 -5.09 13.23 18.04
N GLN A 160 -4.43 13.31 16.89
CA GLN A 160 -4.43 12.21 15.91
C GLN A 160 -3.77 10.94 16.48
N LEU A 161 -2.64 11.04 17.18
CA LEU A 161 -2.04 9.90 17.87
C LEU A 161 -2.95 9.36 18.98
N GLU A 162 -3.50 10.23 19.84
CA GLU A 162 -4.39 9.86 20.95
C GLU A 162 -5.63 9.09 20.49
N THR A 163 -6.31 9.57 19.44
CA THR A 163 -7.45 8.86 18.83
C THR A 163 -7.03 7.48 18.30
N ASN A 164 -5.84 7.35 17.72
CA ASN A 164 -5.40 6.09 17.15
C ASN A 164 -4.79 5.11 18.17
N VAL A 165 -4.26 5.55 19.31
CA VAL A 165 -3.93 4.66 20.44
C VAL A 165 -5.17 3.83 20.83
N ILE A 166 -6.34 4.48 20.91
CA ILE A 166 -7.61 3.80 21.21
C ILE A 166 -7.93 2.76 20.12
N ARG A 167 -7.85 3.14 18.84
CA ARG A 167 -8.12 2.22 17.72
C ARG A 167 -7.14 1.06 17.64
N LEU A 168 -5.83 1.32 17.79
CA LEU A 168 -4.80 0.29 17.84
C LEU A 168 -5.06 -0.68 18.98
N ARG A 169 -5.48 -0.20 20.16
CA ARG A 169 -5.87 -1.06 21.30
C ARG A 169 -7.14 -1.87 21.03
N THR A 170 -8.10 -1.35 20.24
CA THR A 170 -9.28 -2.11 19.80
C THR A 170 -8.93 -3.22 18.79
N TRP A 171 -7.98 -2.99 17.90
CA TRP A 171 -7.69 -3.91 16.77
C TRP A 171 -6.48 -4.83 17.00
N SER A 172 -5.51 -4.48 17.83
CA SER A 172 -4.29 -5.28 18.11
C SER A 172 -4.52 -6.36 19.19
N GLY A 173 -5.66 -7.04 19.12
CA GLY A 173 -5.98 -8.19 19.97
C GLY A 173 -5.29 -9.47 19.48
N ASN A 174 -5.87 -10.63 19.78
CA ASN A 174 -5.37 -11.89 19.23
C ASN A 174 -5.74 -12.02 17.73
N LEU A 175 -4.84 -11.54 16.88
CA LEU A 175 -4.92 -11.64 15.41
C LEU A 175 -4.40 -13.00 14.87
N GLY A 176 -3.78 -13.81 15.74
CA GLY A 176 -3.08 -15.05 15.37
C GLY A 176 -1.77 -14.80 14.63
N ASN A 177 -1.06 -15.87 14.27
CA ASN A 177 0.28 -15.79 13.68
C ASN A 177 0.28 -15.37 12.20
N ARG A 178 -0.86 -15.41 11.50
CA ARG A 178 -0.93 -15.19 10.05
C ARG A 178 -2.24 -14.49 9.66
N TYR A 179 -2.16 -13.24 9.20
CA TYR A 179 -3.35 -12.41 8.89
C TYR A 179 -3.06 -11.29 7.87
N VAL A 180 -4.12 -10.60 7.43
CA VAL A 180 -4.08 -9.44 6.52
C VAL A 180 -4.66 -8.21 7.20
N VAL A 181 -4.01 -7.06 7.03
CA VAL A 181 -4.52 -5.74 7.45
C VAL A 181 -4.61 -4.82 6.24
N ALA A 182 -5.80 -4.32 5.92
CA ALA A 182 -5.98 -3.22 4.99
C ALA A 182 -6.21 -1.93 5.79
N ASN A 183 -5.22 -1.04 5.82
CA ASN A 183 -5.38 0.28 6.45
C ASN A 183 -5.89 1.27 5.42
N ILE A 184 -7.16 1.66 5.56
CA ILE A 184 -7.92 2.46 4.60
C ILE A 184 -7.31 3.86 4.37
N PRO A 185 -7.09 4.72 5.38
CA PRO A 185 -6.48 6.04 5.18
C PRO A 185 -5.02 6.01 4.74
N ALA A 186 -4.29 4.92 4.98
CA ALA A 186 -2.96 4.71 4.40
C ALA A 186 -3.01 4.24 2.93
N ALA A 187 -4.16 3.74 2.49
CA ALA A 187 -4.35 3.06 1.21
C ALA A 187 -3.24 2.01 0.96
N THR A 188 -3.08 1.09 1.92
CA THR A 188 -2.10 -0.02 1.91
C THR A 188 -2.68 -1.31 2.48
N VAL A 189 -2.17 -2.45 2.02
CA VAL A 189 -2.45 -3.79 2.56
C VAL A 189 -1.15 -4.41 3.07
N GLU A 190 -1.10 -4.81 4.33
CA GLU A 190 -0.03 -5.60 4.93
C GLU A 190 -0.45 -7.06 5.05
N THR A 191 0.44 -7.99 4.69
CA THR A 191 0.34 -9.39 5.13
C THR A 191 1.30 -9.59 6.29
N VAL A 192 0.83 -10.22 7.36
CA VAL A 192 1.59 -10.42 8.60
C VAL A 192 1.75 -11.90 8.85
N GLU A 193 2.97 -12.30 9.21
CA GLU A 193 3.36 -13.67 9.49
C GLU A 193 4.36 -13.70 10.65
N ASN A 194 4.10 -14.53 11.67
CA ASN A 194 4.97 -14.75 12.82
C ASN A 194 5.42 -13.44 13.52
N GLY A 195 4.52 -12.47 13.62
CA GLY A 195 4.78 -11.17 14.25
C GLY A 195 5.54 -10.16 13.36
N GLN A 196 5.73 -10.43 12.07
CA GLN A 196 6.46 -9.58 11.13
C GLN A 196 5.66 -9.32 9.85
N VAL A 197 5.84 -8.16 9.21
CA VAL A 197 5.26 -7.85 7.90
C VAL A 197 5.97 -8.64 6.82
N ALA A 198 5.26 -9.63 6.25
CA ALA A 198 5.79 -10.49 5.19
C ALA A 198 5.72 -9.82 3.81
N THR A 199 4.63 -9.10 3.51
CA THR A 199 4.50 -8.27 2.29
C THR A 199 3.69 -7.00 2.57
N ARG A 200 3.92 -5.93 1.80
CA ARG A 200 3.20 -4.66 1.92
C ARG A 200 2.90 -4.09 0.53
N HIS A 201 1.62 -3.93 0.20
CA HIS A 201 1.11 -3.52 -1.10
C HIS A 201 0.45 -2.14 -1.03
N ALA A 202 0.60 -1.30 -2.07
CA ALA A 202 -0.29 -0.15 -2.22
C ALA A 202 -1.71 -0.62 -2.57
N ALA A 203 -2.71 0.20 -2.22
CA ALA A 203 -4.10 -0.13 -2.44
C ALA A 203 -4.89 1.06 -3.02
N GLY A 204 -6.04 0.76 -3.63
CA GLY A 204 -7.02 1.74 -4.11
C GLY A 204 -8.38 1.53 -3.43
N VAL A 205 -8.70 2.38 -2.46
CA VAL A 205 -9.83 2.21 -1.52
C VAL A 205 -11.03 3.11 -1.89
N GLY A 206 -12.12 3.07 -1.12
CA GLY A 206 -13.36 3.77 -1.43
C GLY A 206 -13.25 5.31 -1.53
N LYS A 207 -14.05 5.92 -2.40
CA LYS A 207 -14.32 7.38 -2.42
C LYS A 207 -14.99 7.86 -1.13
N ILE A 208 -14.94 9.17 -0.85
CA ILE A 208 -15.60 9.78 0.31
C ILE A 208 -17.13 9.55 0.29
N ASP A 209 -17.76 9.53 -0.90
CA ASP A 209 -19.19 9.21 -1.10
C ASP A 209 -19.52 7.70 -1.12
N ARG A 210 -18.50 6.84 -1.06
CA ARG A 210 -18.57 5.36 -1.22
C ARG A 210 -17.46 4.68 -0.39
N GLN A 211 -17.44 5.01 0.90
CA GLN A 211 -16.37 4.65 1.81
C GLN A 211 -16.14 3.14 1.88
N SER A 212 -14.88 2.71 1.99
CA SER A 212 -14.58 1.32 2.37
C SER A 212 -15.04 1.10 3.82
N PRO A 213 -15.87 0.08 4.09
CA PRO A 213 -16.36 -0.22 5.44
C PRO A 213 -15.23 -0.76 6.33
N LEU A 214 -15.39 -0.61 7.65
CA LEU A 214 -14.54 -1.30 8.62
C LEU A 214 -15.10 -2.71 8.83
N LEU A 215 -14.25 -3.74 8.77
CA LEU A 215 -14.68 -5.12 8.94
C LEU A 215 -13.57 -6.02 9.48
N SER A 216 -13.99 -7.12 10.10
CA SER A 216 -13.13 -8.20 10.59
C SER A 216 -13.74 -9.50 10.08
N THR A 217 -13.04 -10.22 9.21
CA THR A 217 -13.57 -11.38 8.47
C THR A 217 -12.44 -12.37 8.13
N ARG A 218 -12.70 -13.37 7.28
CA ARG A 218 -11.67 -14.30 6.78
C ARG A 218 -11.76 -14.45 5.26
N ILE A 219 -10.63 -14.45 4.59
CA ILE A 219 -10.51 -14.75 3.14
C ILE A 219 -10.62 -16.27 2.96
N PRO A 220 -11.66 -16.80 2.28
CA PRO A 220 -11.83 -18.25 2.09
C PRO A 220 -11.35 -18.73 0.72
N GLU A 221 -11.25 -17.85 -0.27
CA GLU A 221 -10.91 -18.20 -1.66
C GLU A 221 -10.34 -17.01 -2.46
N VAL A 222 -9.65 -17.36 -3.55
CA VAL A 222 -9.18 -16.47 -4.61
C VAL A 222 -9.84 -16.89 -5.93
N ASN A 223 -10.62 -16.00 -6.55
CA ASN A 223 -11.25 -16.21 -7.85
C ASN A 223 -10.33 -15.69 -8.97
N PHE A 224 -9.74 -16.59 -9.75
CA PHE A 224 -8.95 -16.27 -10.93
C PHE A 224 -9.82 -16.00 -12.16
N ASN A 225 -9.37 -15.07 -13.00
CA ASN A 225 -10.04 -14.61 -14.22
C ASN A 225 -11.56 -14.36 -14.03
N PRO A 226 -11.96 -13.52 -13.05
CA PRO A 226 -13.36 -13.38 -12.67
C PRO A 226 -14.18 -12.66 -13.74
N THR A 227 -15.42 -13.12 -13.98
CA THR A 227 -16.47 -12.24 -14.52
C THR A 227 -16.86 -11.22 -13.45
N TRP A 228 -17.07 -9.95 -13.83
CA TRP A 228 -17.56 -8.94 -12.90
C TRP A 228 -19.06 -8.70 -13.09
N THR A 229 -19.88 -8.97 -12.08
CA THR A 229 -21.28 -8.51 -12.06
C THR A 229 -21.32 -7.10 -11.46
N VAL A 230 -21.78 -6.12 -12.24
CA VAL A 230 -21.81 -4.71 -11.85
C VAL A 230 -22.93 -4.49 -10.81
N PRO A 231 -22.64 -3.96 -9.60
CA PRO A 231 -23.67 -3.63 -8.61
C PRO A 231 -24.64 -2.55 -9.10
N ALA A 232 -25.92 -2.65 -8.75
CA ALA A 232 -26.97 -1.69 -9.13
C ALA A 232 -26.67 -0.23 -8.71
N SER A 233 -25.88 -0.04 -7.65
CA SER A 233 -25.37 1.28 -7.23
C SER A 233 -24.36 1.89 -8.22
N ILE A 234 -23.49 1.07 -8.81
CA ILE A 234 -22.52 1.47 -9.86
C ILE A 234 -23.24 1.63 -11.20
N ILE A 235 -24.24 0.77 -11.50
CA ILE A 235 -25.10 0.95 -12.69
C ILE A 235 -25.77 2.33 -12.66
N ARG A 236 -26.34 2.72 -11.50
CA ARG A 236 -26.98 4.03 -11.31
C ARG A 236 -26.01 5.21 -11.31
N LYS A 237 -24.96 5.16 -10.46
CA LYS A 237 -24.07 6.31 -10.24
C LYS A 237 -23.07 6.54 -11.37
N ASP A 238 -22.62 5.48 -12.04
CA ASP A 238 -21.50 5.57 -12.98
C ASP A 238 -21.90 5.14 -14.40
N LEU A 239 -22.52 3.97 -14.56
CA LEU A 239 -22.75 3.36 -15.87
C LEU A 239 -23.84 4.09 -16.69
N ILE A 240 -24.95 4.47 -16.05
CA ILE A 240 -26.01 5.26 -16.69
C ILE A 240 -25.46 6.63 -17.19
N PRO A 241 -24.76 7.45 -16.37
CA PRO A 241 -24.12 8.67 -16.85
C PRO A 241 -23.05 8.45 -17.92
N LYS A 242 -22.27 7.36 -17.84
CA LYS A 242 -21.27 6.98 -18.85
C LYS A 242 -21.92 6.69 -20.20
N MET A 243 -22.95 5.85 -20.24
CA MET A 243 -23.64 5.45 -21.48
C MET A 243 -24.39 6.59 -22.18
N ARG A 244 -24.81 7.63 -21.45
CA ARG A 244 -25.35 8.87 -22.06
C ARG A 244 -24.30 9.69 -22.82
N LYS A 245 -23.01 9.52 -22.49
CA LYS A 245 -21.88 10.23 -23.12
C LYS A 245 -21.16 9.37 -24.15
N GLU A 246 -21.03 8.08 -23.88
CA GLU A 246 -20.20 7.11 -24.61
C GLU A 246 -21.02 5.83 -24.87
N PRO A 247 -21.91 5.81 -25.89
CA PRO A 247 -22.84 4.69 -26.11
C PRO A 247 -22.15 3.34 -26.42
N ASN A 248 -20.92 3.36 -26.91
CA ASN A 248 -20.15 2.14 -27.21
C ASN A 248 -19.49 1.50 -25.98
N TYR A 249 -19.49 2.19 -24.82
CA TYR A 249 -18.64 1.85 -23.67
C TYR A 249 -18.78 0.39 -23.22
N LEU A 250 -20.00 -0.16 -23.20
CA LEU A 250 -20.25 -1.56 -22.85
C LEU A 250 -19.59 -2.55 -23.82
N THR A 251 -19.72 -2.30 -25.13
CA THR A 251 -19.21 -3.14 -26.22
C THR A 251 -17.68 -3.11 -26.29
N GLU A 252 -17.10 -1.95 -26.01
CA GLU A 252 -15.65 -1.76 -25.88
C GLU A 252 -15.11 -2.52 -24.67
N ASN A 253 -15.74 -2.34 -23.49
CA ASN A 253 -15.30 -2.93 -22.21
C ASN A 253 -15.77 -4.38 -21.98
N LYS A 254 -16.44 -5.01 -22.96
CA LYS A 254 -16.98 -6.38 -22.89
C LYS A 254 -17.95 -6.62 -21.73
N ILE A 255 -18.85 -5.64 -21.51
CA ILE A 255 -19.93 -5.70 -20.52
C ILE A 255 -21.24 -6.05 -21.24
N ARG A 256 -21.82 -7.20 -20.87
CA ARG A 256 -23.04 -7.76 -21.47
C ARG A 256 -24.25 -7.47 -20.58
N ILE A 257 -25.39 -7.14 -21.18
CA ILE A 257 -26.64 -6.84 -20.47
C ILE A 257 -27.52 -8.08 -20.50
N ILE A 258 -27.86 -8.63 -19.33
CA ILE A 258 -28.64 -9.85 -19.19
C ILE A 258 -29.96 -9.49 -18.51
N GLY A 259 -31.06 -9.61 -19.26
CA GLY A 259 -32.42 -9.45 -18.78
C GLY A 259 -33.15 -10.78 -18.62
N PRO A 260 -34.46 -10.75 -18.26
CA PRO A 260 -35.26 -11.96 -18.01
C PRO A 260 -35.33 -12.92 -19.19
N ASN A 261 -35.31 -12.39 -20.42
CA ASN A 261 -35.48 -13.16 -21.66
C ASN A 261 -34.16 -13.37 -22.41
N GLY A 262 -33.01 -13.26 -21.73
CA GLY A 262 -31.68 -13.37 -22.33
C GLY A 262 -30.95 -12.03 -22.48
N GLU A 263 -30.06 -11.95 -23.46
CA GLU A 263 -29.17 -10.80 -23.68
C GLU A 263 -29.90 -9.62 -24.34
N ILE A 264 -29.58 -8.41 -23.89
CA ILE A 264 -30.17 -7.14 -24.34
C ILE A 264 -29.08 -6.28 -24.98
N ALA A 265 -29.31 -5.81 -26.20
CA ALA A 265 -28.41 -4.86 -26.87
C ALA A 265 -28.49 -3.46 -26.21
N PRO A 266 -27.38 -2.73 -26.03
CA PRO A 266 -27.35 -1.45 -25.30
C PRO A 266 -28.36 -0.39 -25.79
N GLU A 267 -28.68 -0.40 -27.07
CA GLU A 267 -29.58 0.54 -27.75
C GLU A 267 -31.05 0.33 -27.35
N ARG A 268 -31.37 -0.84 -26.76
CA ARG A 268 -32.71 -1.20 -26.28
C ARG A 268 -32.97 -0.78 -24.84
N VAL A 269 -32.00 -0.20 -24.14
CA VAL A 269 -32.11 0.21 -22.73
C VAL A 269 -32.33 1.72 -22.63
N ASN A 270 -33.35 2.15 -21.88
CA ASN A 270 -33.62 3.55 -21.64
C ASN A 270 -32.63 4.16 -20.62
N TRP A 271 -31.46 4.55 -21.12
CA TRP A 271 -30.39 5.23 -20.38
C TRP A 271 -30.81 6.55 -19.73
N ASN A 272 -31.91 7.18 -20.15
CA ASN A 272 -32.43 8.39 -19.51
C ASN A 272 -33.25 8.11 -18.24
N SER A 273 -33.38 6.84 -17.85
CA SER A 273 -34.10 6.37 -16.67
C SER A 273 -33.25 5.42 -15.81
N ASP A 274 -33.80 5.01 -14.67
CA ASP A 274 -33.21 4.00 -13.78
C ASP A 274 -33.37 2.55 -14.29
N GLU A 275 -33.90 2.36 -15.50
CA GLU A 275 -34.20 1.06 -16.11
C GLU A 275 -33.05 0.05 -16.07
N ALA A 276 -31.84 0.49 -16.39
CA ALA A 276 -30.67 -0.38 -16.42
C ALA A 276 -30.44 -1.10 -15.07
N THR A 277 -30.86 -0.50 -13.94
CA THR A 277 -30.72 -1.13 -12.62
C THR A 277 -31.60 -2.36 -12.40
N ARG A 278 -32.53 -2.65 -13.34
CA ARG A 278 -33.35 -3.88 -13.38
C ARG A 278 -32.68 -5.06 -14.09
N TYR A 279 -31.53 -4.86 -14.74
CA TYR A 279 -30.82 -5.88 -15.51
C TYR A 279 -29.48 -6.27 -14.89
N THR A 280 -29.01 -7.49 -15.17
CA THR A 280 -27.70 -7.96 -14.74
C THR A 280 -26.64 -7.55 -15.76
N PHE A 281 -25.76 -6.64 -15.38
CA PHE A 281 -24.60 -6.28 -16.18
C PHE A 281 -23.42 -7.16 -15.80
N ARG A 282 -22.86 -7.90 -16.76
CA ARG A 282 -21.72 -8.80 -16.54
C ARG A 282 -20.58 -8.48 -17.49
N GLN A 283 -19.43 -8.09 -16.94
CA GLN A 283 -18.18 -8.00 -17.68
C GLN A 283 -17.55 -9.38 -17.81
N ASP A 284 -17.17 -9.75 -19.03
CA ASP A 284 -16.50 -11.02 -19.33
C ASP A 284 -15.03 -11.01 -18.83
N PRO A 285 -14.36 -12.18 -18.66
CA PRO A 285 -13.01 -12.27 -18.10
C PRO A 285 -11.93 -11.68 -19.02
N GLY A 286 -10.90 -11.08 -18.41
CA GLY A 286 -9.67 -10.65 -19.11
C GLY A 286 -8.97 -9.53 -18.35
N GLY A 287 -7.78 -9.80 -17.80
CA GLY A 287 -7.15 -8.92 -16.80
C GLY A 287 -6.78 -7.50 -17.26
N GLU A 288 -6.65 -7.29 -18.58
CA GLU A 288 -6.32 -6.00 -19.19
C GLU A 288 -7.54 -5.06 -19.35
N PHE A 289 -8.78 -5.57 -19.26
CA PHE A 289 -10.00 -4.76 -19.43
C PHE A 289 -11.07 -4.99 -18.36
N ASN A 290 -11.11 -6.17 -17.73
CA ASN A 290 -12.06 -6.47 -16.66
C ASN A 290 -11.76 -5.61 -15.43
N SER A 291 -12.77 -4.99 -14.84
CA SER A 291 -12.62 -4.04 -13.73
C SER A 291 -12.00 -4.65 -12.46
N LEU A 292 -12.05 -5.98 -12.33
CA LEU A 292 -11.43 -6.78 -11.27
C LEU A 292 -9.99 -7.24 -11.59
N GLY A 293 -9.45 -6.85 -12.75
CA GLY A 293 -8.18 -7.33 -13.26
C GLY A 293 -8.16 -8.86 -13.40
N PHE A 294 -7.00 -9.46 -13.13
CA PHE A 294 -6.84 -10.92 -13.23
C PHE A 294 -7.50 -11.70 -12.08
N VAL A 295 -7.77 -11.06 -10.93
CA VAL A 295 -8.06 -11.79 -9.69
C VAL A 295 -8.98 -11.01 -8.74
N ARG A 296 -10.01 -11.69 -8.21
CA ARG A 296 -10.82 -11.24 -7.08
C ARG A 296 -10.50 -12.09 -5.85
N ILE A 297 -10.24 -11.46 -4.71
CA ILE A 297 -10.05 -12.12 -3.42
C ILE A 297 -11.32 -11.92 -2.62
N ASN A 298 -12.01 -13.03 -2.33
CA ASN A 298 -13.32 -12.98 -1.70
C ASN A 298 -13.19 -12.71 -0.19
N ILE A 299 -14.06 -11.86 0.36
CA ILE A 299 -14.22 -11.65 1.80
C ILE A 299 -15.71 -11.60 2.14
N PRO A 300 -16.21 -12.47 3.03
CA PRO A 300 -17.60 -12.40 3.50
C PRO A 300 -17.85 -11.04 4.18
N SER A 301 -18.81 -10.28 3.65
CA SER A 301 -19.12 -8.92 4.10
C SER A 301 -20.60 -8.59 3.84
N PRO A 302 -21.34 -8.02 4.80
CA PRO A 302 -22.73 -7.58 4.59
C PRO A 302 -22.85 -6.41 3.61
N HIS A 303 -21.72 -5.75 3.29
CA HIS A 303 -21.68 -4.63 2.34
C HIS A 303 -21.38 -5.07 0.90
N GLY A 304 -21.19 -6.37 0.63
CA GLY A 304 -20.88 -6.90 -0.69
C GLY A 304 -19.51 -6.51 -1.25
N VAL A 305 -18.63 -5.90 -0.44
CA VAL A 305 -17.27 -5.48 -0.83
C VAL A 305 -16.31 -6.67 -0.90
N TYR A 306 -15.25 -6.52 -1.68
CA TYR A 306 -14.17 -7.50 -1.84
C TYR A 306 -12.82 -6.81 -2.13
N MET A 307 -11.74 -7.59 -2.12
CA MET A 307 -10.42 -7.15 -2.59
C MET A 307 -10.22 -7.65 -4.03
N HIS A 308 -9.53 -6.91 -4.89
CA HIS A 308 -9.33 -7.31 -6.29
C HIS A 308 -8.10 -6.67 -6.95
N ASP A 309 -7.70 -7.20 -8.10
CA ASP A 309 -6.76 -6.55 -9.02
C ASP A 309 -7.47 -5.44 -9.84
N THR A 310 -6.74 -4.71 -10.67
CA THR A 310 -7.32 -3.70 -11.56
C THR A 310 -6.46 -3.51 -12.82
N PRO A 311 -7.03 -3.26 -14.02
CA PRO A 311 -6.23 -2.93 -15.21
C PRO A 311 -5.60 -1.54 -15.11
N ALA A 312 -6.23 -0.62 -14.37
CA ALA A 312 -5.75 0.74 -14.14
C ALA A 312 -4.59 0.77 -13.12
N LYS A 313 -3.44 0.16 -13.43
CA LYS A 313 -2.26 0.06 -12.53
C LYS A 313 -1.70 1.43 -12.09
N GLY A 314 -1.89 2.47 -12.89
CA GLY A 314 -1.38 3.83 -12.62
C GLY A 314 -1.78 4.39 -11.25
N ILE A 315 -2.99 4.04 -10.77
CA ILE A 315 -3.53 4.53 -9.48
C ILE A 315 -2.64 4.24 -8.27
N PHE A 316 -1.71 3.28 -8.38
CA PHE A 316 -0.83 2.90 -7.27
C PHE A 316 0.39 3.83 -7.14
N GLY A 317 0.63 4.70 -8.12
CA GLY A 317 1.62 5.78 -8.05
C GLY A 317 1.09 7.08 -7.47
N ASP A 318 -0.24 7.24 -7.37
CA ASP A 318 -0.87 8.47 -6.87
C ASP A 318 -0.78 8.58 -5.34
N ASP A 319 -0.68 9.81 -4.82
CA ASP A 319 -0.80 10.09 -3.39
C ASP A 319 -2.22 9.79 -2.88
N PHE A 320 -3.25 10.08 -3.69
CA PHE A 320 -4.67 10.02 -3.31
C PHE A 320 -5.42 8.85 -3.95
N ARG A 321 -5.33 7.67 -3.34
CA ARG A 321 -5.83 6.41 -3.95
C ARG A 321 -7.28 6.07 -3.58
N PHE A 322 -8.12 7.08 -3.50
CA PHE A 322 -9.52 7.00 -3.04
C PHE A 322 -10.47 6.86 -4.23
N VAL A 323 -10.27 5.81 -5.03
CA VAL A 323 -10.82 5.68 -6.41
C VAL A 323 -11.93 4.62 -6.56
N SER A 324 -12.21 3.83 -5.52
CA SER A 324 -13.12 2.69 -5.60
C SER A 324 -14.53 2.98 -5.07
N SER A 325 -15.48 2.09 -5.36
CA SER A 325 -16.82 2.08 -4.73
C SER A 325 -16.83 1.06 -3.58
N GLY A 326 -16.30 1.44 -2.42
CA GLY A 326 -16.20 0.59 -1.21
C GLY A 326 -15.17 -0.55 -1.25
N CYS A 327 -15.00 -1.23 -2.40
CA CYS A 327 -14.02 -2.31 -2.58
C CYS A 327 -12.57 -1.82 -2.53
N ILE A 328 -11.61 -2.74 -2.35
CA ILE A 328 -10.17 -2.43 -2.30
C ILE A 328 -9.43 -3.06 -3.47
N ARG A 329 -8.82 -2.23 -4.32
CA ARG A 329 -7.86 -2.63 -5.35
C ARG A 329 -6.50 -2.87 -4.70
N VAL A 330 -5.74 -3.88 -5.13
CA VAL A 330 -4.44 -4.26 -4.52
C VAL A 330 -3.33 -4.26 -5.57
N GLN A 331 -2.24 -3.53 -5.32
CA GLN A 331 -1.02 -3.56 -6.13
C GLN A 331 -0.32 -4.93 -5.98
N ASN A 332 0.48 -5.34 -6.96
CA ASN A 332 1.29 -6.57 -6.89
C ASN A 332 0.49 -7.83 -6.47
N VAL A 333 -0.76 -7.91 -6.95
CA VAL A 333 -1.74 -8.93 -6.54
C VAL A 333 -1.20 -10.37 -6.62
N ARG A 334 -0.28 -10.67 -7.55
CA ARG A 334 0.34 -11.99 -7.71
C ARG A 334 1.17 -12.40 -6.50
N ASP A 335 1.86 -11.46 -5.86
CA ASP A 335 2.64 -11.71 -4.65
C ASP A 335 1.71 -11.84 -3.43
N TYR A 336 0.67 -10.99 -3.36
CA TYR A 336 -0.38 -11.07 -2.34
C TYR A 336 -1.11 -12.43 -2.35
N ILE A 337 -1.53 -12.92 -3.52
CA ILE A 337 -2.22 -14.21 -3.63
C ILE A 337 -1.28 -15.41 -3.51
N ALA A 338 -0.01 -15.29 -3.92
CA ALA A 338 1.00 -16.31 -3.62
C ALA A 338 1.19 -16.45 -2.10
N TRP A 339 1.29 -15.33 -1.37
CA TRP A 339 1.33 -15.39 0.09
C TRP A 339 0.04 -15.94 0.70
N LEU A 340 -1.16 -15.61 0.17
CA LEU A 340 -2.43 -16.16 0.64
C LEU A 340 -2.54 -17.68 0.41
N LEU A 341 -2.14 -18.17 -0.77
CA LEU A 341 -2.33 -19.56 -1.18
C LEU A 341 -1.22 -20.51 -0.75
N LYS A 342 -0.06 -20.03 -0.27
CA LYS A 342 1.14 -20.86 0.07
C LYS A 342 0.91 -22.10 0.96
N GLU A 343 -0.14 -22.09 1.78
CA GLU A 343 -0.53 -23.21 2.67
C GLU A 343 -1.57 -24.15 2.05
N THR A 344 -1.93 -23.93 0.78
CA THR A 344 -2.96 -24.68 0.05
C THR A 344 -2.27 -25.63 -0.94
N PRO A 345 -2.39 -26.96 -0.75
CA PRO A 345 -1.74 -27.93 -1.63
C PRO A 345 -2.07 -27.71 -3.11
N GLY A 346 -1.06 -27.83 -3.97
CA GLY A 346 -1.19 -27.60 -5.42
C GLY A 346 -1.09 -26.14 -5.88
N TRP A 347 -0.93 -25.17 -4.97
CA TRP A 347 -0.77 -23.74 -5.31
C TRP A 347 0.64 -23.22 -4.98
N ASP A 348 1.52 -23.28 -5.97
CA ASP A 348 2.78 -22.54 -6.00
C ASP A 348 2.70 -21.33 -6.95
N ARG A 349 3.80 -20.57 -7.05
CA ARG A 349 3.89 -19.40 -7.92
C ARG A 349 3.75 -19.74 -9.40
N ALA A 350 4.35 -20.85 -9.86
CA ALA A 350 4.26 -21.27 -11.26
C ALA A 350 2.82 -21.64 -11.64
N LYS A 351 2.07 -22.31 -10.74
CA LYS A 351 0.66 -22.62 -10.95
C LYS A 351 -0.21 -21.36 -10.97
N ILE A 352 0.06 -20.39 -10.09
CA ILE A 352 -0.63 -19.09 -10.07
C ILE A 352 -0.43 -18.35 -11.40
N ASP A 353 0.81 -18.23 -11.86
CA ASP A 353 1.12 -17.56 -13.13
C ASP A 353 0.56 -18.34 -14.35
N GLN A 354 0.55 -19.68 -14.32
CA GLN A 354 -0.10 -20.52 -15.36
C GLN A 354 -1.61 -20.27 -15.44
N VAL A 355 -2.31 -20.24 -14.31
CA VAL A 355 -3.78 -20.03 -14.26
C VAL A 355 -4.16 -18.60 -14.67
N ILE A 356 -3.32 -17.61 -14.34
CA ILE A 356 -3.48 -16.25 -14.85
C ILE A 356 -3.29 -16.22 -16.37
N ALA A 357 -2.27 -16.90 -16.90
CA ALA A 357 -1.96 -16.91 -18.33
C ALA A 357 -2.96 -17.70 -19.20
N SER A 358 -3.63 -18.72 -18.66
CA SER A 358 -4.62 -19.51 -19.40
C SER A 358 -5.96 -18.80 -19.61
N GLY A 359 -6.24 -17.73 -18.86
CA GLY A 359 -7.55 -17.08 -18.82
C GLY A 359 -8.66 -17.93 -18.18
N GLU A 360 -8.34 -19.11 -17.66
CA GLU A 360 -9.31 -20.07 -17.11
C GLU A 360 -9.92 -19.58 -15.79
N ARG A 361 -11.23 -19.79 -15.64
CA ARG A 361 -11.98 -19.36 -14.45
C ARG A 361 -11.87 -20.37 -13.31
N ILE A 362 -10.89 -20.19 -12.42
CA ILE A 362 -10.65 -21.09 -11.28
C ILE A 362 -10.91 -20.41 -9.94
N ASN A 363 -11.69 -21.05 -9.07
CA ASN A 363 -11.87 -20.64 -7.67
C ASN A 363 -10.92 -21.44 -6.78
N ALA A 364 -9.81 -20.83 -6.38
CA ALA A 364 -8.84 -21.42 -5.46
C ALA A 364 -9.29 -21.21 -4.00
N ARG A 365 -9.97 -22.20 -3.42
CA ARG A 365 -10.31 -22.21 -2.00
C ARG A 365 -9.04 -22.41 -1.16
N LEU A 366 -8.80 -21.54 -0.19
CA LEU A 366 -7.67 -21.65 0.74
C LEU A 366 -7.88 -22.85 1.67
N ALA A 367 -6.82 -23.60 1.95
CA ALA A 367 -6.86 -24.70 2.92
C ALA A 367 -7.21 -24.20 4.34
N THR A 368 -6.59 -23.08 4.74
CA THR A 368 -6.91 -22.34 5.98
C THR A 368 -7.38 -20.93 5.64
N PRO A 369 -8.64 -20.56 5.90
CA PRO A 369 -9.12 -19.20 5.65
C PRO A 369 -8.37 -18.15 6.49
N VAL A 370 -7.76 -17.15 5.84
CA VAL A 370 -6.86 -16.19 6.49
C VAL A 370 -7.66 -15.01 7.09
N PRO A 371 -7.45 -14.62 8.36
CA PRO A 371 -8.07 -13.42 8.93
C PRO A 371 -7.75 -12.15 8.13
N CYS A 372 -8.74 -11.29 7.92
CA CYS A 372 -8.59 -10.05 7.18
C CYS A 372 -9.34 -8.92 7.89
N HIS A 373 -8.61 -7.84 8.17
CA HIS A 373 -9.09 -6.71 8.97
C HIS A 373 -8.98 -5.44 8.14
N TRP A 374 -10.12 -4.78 7.87
CA TRP A 374 -10.17 -3.48 7.21
C TRP A 374 -10.34 -2.41 8.28
N VAL A 375 -9.31 -1.60 8.46
CA VAL A 375 -9.15 -0.71 9.62
C VAL A 375 -8.89 0.74 9.18
N TYR A 376 -9.05 1.66 10.13
CA TYR A 376 -8.91 3.09 9.89
C TYR A 376 -7.92 3.68 10.90
N ILE A 377 -6.63 3.58 10.59
CA ILE A 377 -5.54 4.04 11.46
C ILE A 377 -4.81 5.20 10.76
N THR A 378 -5.10 6.44 11.18
CA THR A 378 -4.56 7.67 10.57
C THR A 378 -3.25 8.15 11.20
N ALA A 379 -2.86 7.61 12.36
CA ALA A 379 -1.55 7.78 12.96
C ALA A 379 -1.17 6.52 13.75
N TRP A 380 0.10 6.15 13.73
CA TRP A 380 0.67 5.06 14.52
C TRP A 380 2.17 5.29 14.67
N ALA A 381 2.85 4.51 15.50
CA ALA A 381 4.30 4.39 15.46
C ALA A 381 4.72 2.93 15.45
N THR A 382 5.98 2.70 15.10
CA THR A 382 6.64 1.39 15.05
C THR A 382 8.02 1.53 15.68
N PRO A 383 8.55 0.53 16.42
CA PRO A 383 9.86 0.63 17.05
C PRO A 383 11.02 0.90 16.06
N ASP A 384 10.89 0.38 14.84
CA ASP A 384 11.88 0.37 13.76
C ASP A 384 11.57 1.31 12.59
N GLY A 385 10.34 1.85 12.49
CA GLY A 385 9.92 2.77 11.42
C GLY A 385 9.40 4.13 11.91
N GLY A 386 9.58 4.44 13.20
CA GLY A 386 9.19 5.71 13.81
C GLY A 386 7.68 5.97 13.81
N VAL A 387 7.31 7.24 14.01
CA VAL A 387 5.92 7.72 13.97
C VAL A 387 5.49 7.91 12.51
N GLN A 388 4.25 7.54 12.18
CA GLN A 388 3.62 7.58 10.87
C GLN A 388 2.28 8.33 10.95
N PHE A 389 1.95 9.09 9.91
CA PHE A 389 0.70 9.86 9.80
C PHE A 389 0.09 9.71 8.41
N ARG A 390 -1.23 9.72 8.32
CA ARG A 390 -2.02 9.76 7.08
C ARG A 390 -3.17 10.75 7.27
N ASP A 391 -3.80 11.16 6.17
CA ASP A 391 -4.88 12.13 6.21
C ASP A 391 -6.23 11.49 6.58
N ASP A 392 -7.09 12.24 7.27
CA ASP A 392 -8.39 11.77 7.76
C ASP A 392 -9.48 11.86 6.67
N ILE A 393 -9.30 11.07 5.62
CA ILE A 393 -10.07 11.10 4.36
C ILE A 393 -11.58 10.95 4.52
N TYR A 394 -12.05 10.29 5.58
CA TYR A 394 -13.46 10.04 5.89
C TYR A 394 -13.92 10.78 7.16
N ASN A 395 -13.13 11.75 7.65
CA ASN A 395 -13.38 12.56 8.86
C ASN A 395 -13.78 11.73 10.10
N LYS A 396 -13.05 10.66 10.40
CA LYS A 396 -13.33 9.76 11.55
C LYS A 396 -12.47 10.04 12.77
N ASP A 397 -11.43 10.88 12.64
CA ASP A 397 -10.68 11.43 13.77
C ASP A 397 -11.45 12.61 14.41
N GLY A 398 -12.35 13.24 13.65
CA GLY A 398 -13.11 14.42 14.09
C GLY A 398 -12.28 15.70 14.14
N LEU A 399 -11.08 15.71 13.54
CA LEU A 399 -10.09 16.77 13.64
C LEU A 399 -10.21 17.84 12.54
N GLY A 400 -11.40 18.00 11.96
CA GLY A 400 -11.63 18.87 10.81
C GLY A 400 -11.00 18.33 9.51
N PRO A 401 -11.16 19.05 8.38
CA PRO A 401 -10.80 18.56 7.05
C PRO A 401 -9.34 18.09 6.94
N ALA A 402 -9.14 17.05 6.14
CA ALA A 402 -7.87 16.47 5.78
C ALA A 402 -7.03 17.48 4.94
N PRO A 403 -5.96 18.11 5.49
CA PRO A 403 -5.34 19.29 4.87
C PRO A 403 -4.65 19.03 3.54
N VAL A 404 -4.32 17.78 3.22
CA VAL A 404 -3.67 17.37 1.99
C VAL A 404 -4.70 16.80 1.02
N ALA A 405 -5.63 15.96 1.50
CA ALA A 405 -6.70 15.41 0.66
C ALA A 405 -7.71 16.48 0.18
N ALA A 406 -7.88 17.58 0.93
CA ALA A 406 -8.69 18.73 0.48
C ALA A 406 -8.16 19.35 -0.82
N LEU A 407 -6.84 19.29 -1.07
CA LEU A 407 -6.21 19.86 -2.26
C LEU A 407 -6.61 19.13 -3.56
N GLN A 408 -7.03 17.87 -3.47
CA GLN A 408 -7.54 17.11 -4.61
C GLN A 408 -8.90 17.67 -5.09
N GLY A 409 -9.74 18.12 -4.15
CA GLY A 409 -11.05 18.71 -4.46
C GLY A 409 -10.99 20.05 -5.20
N GLU A 410 -9.82 20.68 -5.28
CA GLU A 410 -9.57 21.88 -6.10
C GLU A 410 -9.13 21.55 -7.54
N GLN A 411 -8.89 20.28 -7.87
CA GLN A 411 -8.49 19.83 -9.22
C GLN A 411 -9.64 19.17 -10.01
N ASP A 412 -10.77 18.88 -9.35
CA ASP A 412 -11.99 18.31 -9.94
C ASP A 412 -13.05 19.39 -10.28
N ILE A 413 -12.64 20.66 -10.45
CA ILE A 413 -13.51 21.85 -10.72
C ILE A 413 -13.18 22.49 -12.07
#